data_AF-A0A368G7T9-F1
#
_entry.id   AF-A0A368G7T9-F1
#
_cell.length_a   1.000
_cell.length_b   1.000
_cell.length_c   1.000
_cell.angle_alpha   90.00
_cell.angle_beta   90.00
_cell.angle_gamma   90.00
#
_symmetry.space_group_name_H-M   'P 1'
#
loop_
_entity.id
_entity.type
_entity.pdbx_description
1 polymer ?
#
loop_
_entity_poly.entity_id
_entity_poly.type
_entity_poly.pdbx_seq_one_letter_code
_entity_poly.pdbx_strand_id
1 'polypeptide(L)'
;MTRQSSSSSSPDEHRRLRSTLKEKRRNIEINDAFEKLQRQLPHVPASTRLPKIKTLRLALKYIEHLSTILNGDKQVITSLQFVNIRGWKVLFLFFTPSKKEYFNDV
;
A
#
# COMPACT_ATOMS: atom_id res chain seq x y z
N MET A 1 13.85 44.60 9.05
CA MET A 1 13.60 43.96 10.36
C MET A 1 12.96 42.60 10.11
N THR A 2 13.70 41.51 10.34
CA THR A 2 13.25 40.12 10.11
C THR A 2 12.26 39.70 11.20
N ARG A 3 11.03 39.34 10.85
CA ARG A 3 10.04 38.79 11.78
C ARG A 3 10.55 37.44 12.30
N GLN A 4 10.99 37.41 13.55
CA GLN A 4 11.23 36.17 14.28
C GLN A 4 9.87 35.53 14.58
N SER A 5 9.54 34.46 13.87
CA SER A 5 8.41 33.59 14.21
C SER A 5 8.87 32.64 15.31
N SER A 6 8.71 33.05 16.56
CA SER A 6 8.84 32.20 17.74
C SER A 6 7.76 31.11 17.70
N SER A 7 8.17 29.89 17.35
CA SER A 7 7.32 28.71 17.30
C SER A 7 7.03 28.20 18.71
N SER A 8 6.09 28.83 19.41
CA SER A 8 5.44 28.20 20.57
C SER A 8 4.35 27.26 20.03
N SER A 9 4.74 26.09 19.54
CA SER A 9 3.80 25.06 19.09
C SER A 9 2.88 24.68 20.24
N SER A 10 1.57 24.79 20.04
CA SER A 10 0.61 24.53 21.10
C SER A 10 0.68 23.05 21.53
N PRO A 11 0.32 22.71 22.78
CA PRO A 11 0.26 21.31 23.21
C PRO A 11 -0.57 20.42 22.28
N ASP A 12 -1.59 20.99 21.62
CA ASP A 12 -2.43 20.30 20.65
C ASP A 12 -1.69 19.99 19.34
N GLU A 13 -0.83 20.90 18.87
CA GLU A 13 0.03 20.69 17.71
C GLU A 13 1.05 19.57 17.96
N HIS A 14 1.66 19.54 19.14
CA HIS A 14 2.54 18.45 19.54
C HIS A 14 1.82 17.09 19.64
N ARG A 15 0.55 17.06 20.08
CA ARG A 15 -0.25 15.81 20.06
C ARG A 15 -0.56 15.37 18.63
N ARG A 16 -0.96 16.29 17.75
CA ARG A 16 -1.21 16.00 16.33
C ARG A 16 0.04 15.48 15.64
N LEU A 17 1.17 16.16 15.79
CA LEU A 17 2.45 15.75 15.21
C LEU A 17 2.86 14.35 15.68
N ARG A 18 2.77 14.07 16.99
CA ARG A 18 3.04 12.72 17.53
C ARG A 18 2.15 11.65 16.88
N SER A 19 0.86 11.93 16.70
CA SER A 19 -0.07 11.03 16.03
C SER A 19 0.32 10.78 14.56
N THR A 20 0.62 11.84 13.81
CA THR A 20 1.07 11.75 12.42
C THR A 20 2.37 10.95 12.28
N LEU A 21 3.35 11.16 13.17
CA LEU A 21 4.61 10.41 13.17
C LEU A 21 4.39 8.93 13.48
N LYS A 22 3.49 8.60 14.41
CA LYS A 22 3.10 7.22 14.71
C LYS A 22 2.48 6.54 13.49
N GLU A 23 1.56 7.21 12.81
CA GLU A 23 0.92 6.68 11.61
C GLU A 23 1.91 6.54 10.44
N LYS A 24 2.84 7.49 10.28
CA LYS A 24 3.93 7.37 9.30
C LYS A 24 4.79 6.14 9.58
N ARG A 25 5.18 5.91 10.84
CA ARG A 25 5.95 4.72 11.24
C ARG A 25 5.20 3.43 10.92
N ARG A 26 3.92 3.34 11.28
CA ARG A 26 3.06 2.20 10.94
C ARG A 26 3.05 1.93 9.43
N ASN A 27 2.93 2.98 8.61
CA ASN A 27 2.95 2.84 7.15
C ASN A 27 4.31 2.37 6.62
N ILE A 28 5.42 2.79 7.23
CA ILE A 28 6.76 2.29 6.87
C ILE A 28 6.86 0.80 7.17
N GLU A 29 6.46 0.37 8.37
CA GLU A 29 6.47 -1.05 8.78
C GLU A 29 5.60 -1.92 7.85
N ILE A 30 4.41 -1.42 7.47
CA ILE A 30 3.53 -2.11 6.50
C ILE A 30 4.21 -2.23 5.13
N ASN A 31 4.87 -1.17 4.66
CA ASN A 31 5.50 -1.17 3.35
C ASN A 31 6.73 -2.10 3.33
N ASP A 32 7.53 -2.15 4.40
CA ASP A 32 8.64 -3.10 4.54
C ASP A 32 8.16 -4.56 4.49
N ALA A 33 7.08 -4.88 5.21
CA ALA A 33 6.44 -6.20 5.12
C ALA A 33 5.95 -6.51 3.69
N PHE A 34 5.45 -5.51 2.98
CA PHE A 34 4.99 -5.65 1.60
C PHE A 34 6.13 -5.92 0.61
N GLU A 35 7.27 -5.25 0.79
CA GLU A 35 8.48 -5.50 0.00
C GLU A 35 9.01 -6.91 0.25
N LYS A 36 9.01 -7.37 1.51
CA LYS A 36 9.36 -8.75 1.87
C LYS A 36 8.47 -9.76 1.16
N LEU A 37 7.15 -9.52 1.14
CA LEU A 37 6.21 -10.37 0.41
C LEU A 37 6.51 -10.40 -1.09
N GLN A 38 6.80 -9.25 -1.71
CA GLN A 38 7.13 -9.16 -3.14
C GLN A 38 8.36 -9.97 -3.53
N ARG A 39 9.38 -10.03 -2.66
CA ARG A 39 10.59 -10.84 -2.89
C ARG A 39 10.33 -12.34 -2.91
N GLN A 40 9.24 -12.81 -2.29
CA GLN A 40 8.84 -14.22 -2.30
C GLN A 40 8.04 -14.59 -3.55
N LEU A 41 7.62 -13.62 -4.37
CA LEU A 41 6.77 -13.88 -5.53
C LEU A 41 7.63 -14.26 -6.76
N PRO A 42 7.29 -15.35 -7.47
CA PRO A 42 8.01 -15.76 -8.66
C PRO A 42 7.80 -14.76 -9.81
N HIS A 43 8.83 -14.59 -10.65
CA HIS A 43 8.84 -13.71 -11.84
C HIS A 43 8.61 -12.21 -11.58
N VAL A 44 8.73 -11.74 -10.34
CA VAL A 44 8.68 -10.31 -10.01
C VAL A 44 10.09 -9.76 -9.91
N PRO A 45 10.49 -8.79 -10.76
CA PRO A 45 11.77 -8.13 -10.60
C PRO A 45 11.80 -7.36 -9.28
N ALA A 46 12.87 -7.48 -8.50
CA ALA A 46 13.01 -6.79 -7.21
C ALA A 46 12.91 -5.25 -7.32
N SER A 47 13.09 -4.69 -8.52
CA SER A 47 12.99 -3.26 -8.81
C SER A 47 11.56 -2.80 -9.19
N THR A 48 10.60 -3.71 -9.39
CA THR A 48 9.27 -3.33 -9.89
C THR A 48 8.33 -3.06 -8.73
N ARG A 49 7.84 -1.81 -8.63
CA ARG A 49 6.75 -1.45 -7.71
C ARG A 49 5.45 -2.10 -8.15
N LEU A 50 5.13 -3.26 -7.58
CA LEU A 50 3.82 -3.89 -7.79
C LEU A 50 2.74 -3.18 -6.97
N PRO A 51 1.55 -2.89 -7.56
CA PRO A 51 0.40 -2.43 -6.80
C PRO A 51 0.06 -3.37 -5.63
N LYS A 52 -0.37 -2.82 -4.49
CA LYS A 52 -0.66 -3.60 -3.27
C LYS A 52 -1.61 -4.77 -3.54
N ILE A 53 -2.70 -4.48 -4.25
CA ILE A 53 -3.70 -5.48 -4.66
C ILE A 53 -3.12 -6.58 -5.57
N LYS A 54 -2.18 -6.25 -6.48
CA LYS A 54 -1.58 -7.24 -7.37
C LYS A 54 -0.67 -8.20 -6.59
N THR A 55 0.11 -7.66 -5.65
CA THR A 55 0.97 -8.48 -4.77
C THR A 55 0.13 -9.47 -3.96
N LEU A 56 -0.97 -9.02 -3.35
CA LEU A 56 -1.86 -9.90 -2.56
C LEU A 56 -2.47 -11.01 -3.43
N ARG A 57 -2.95 -10.65 -4.63
CA ARG A 57 -3.49 -11.62 -5.59
C ARG A 57 -2.45 -12.64 -6.04
N LEU A 58 -1.21 -12.19 -6.29
CA LEU A 58 -0.14 -13.08 -6.75
C LEU A 58 0.36 -13.98 -5.61
N ALA A 59 0.46 -13.47 -4.38
CA ALA A 59 0.79 -14.26 -3.21
C ALA A 59 -0.21 -15.40 -2.98
N LEU A 60 -1.50 -15.09 -3.08
CA LEU A 60 -2.56 -16.09 -2.99
C LEU A 60 -2.40 -17.18 -4.06
N LYS A 61 -2.27 -16.78 -5.33
CA LYS A 61 -2.06 -17.72 -6.43
C LYS A 61 -0.81 -18.58 -6.24
N TYR A 62 0.25 -17.99 -5.67
CA TYR A 62 1.49 -18.71 -5.44
C TYR A 62 1.34 -19.78 -4.35
N ILE A 63 0.66 -19.47 -3.25
CA ILE A 63 0.32 -20.45 -2.22
C ILE A 63 -0.53 -21.59 -2.81
N GLU A 64 -1.54 -21.27 -3.63
CA GLU A 64 -2.39 -22.27 -4.31
C GLU A 64 -1.58 -23.17 -5.26
N HIS A 65 -0.65 -22.59 -6.02
CA HIS A 65 0.22 -23.31 -6.92
C HIS A 65 1.14 -24.29 -6.16
N LEU A 66 1.81 -23.82 -5.12
CA LEU A 66 2.66 -24.67 -4.27
C LEU A 66 1.84 -25.79 -3.61
N SER A 67 0.63 -25.50 -3.15
CA SER A 67 -0.27 -26.51 -2.55
C SER A 67 -0.70 -27.57 -3.55
N THR A 68 -0.91 -27.19 -4.82
CA THR A 68 -1.27 -28.11 -5.90
C THR A 68 -0.10 -29.04 -6.26
N ILE A 69 1.12 -28.49 -6.34
CA ILE A 69 2.34 -29.28 -6.56
C ILE A 69 2.53 -30.32 -5.45
N LEU A 70 2.31 -29.93 -4.18
CA LEU A 70 2.46 -30.82 -3.03
C LEU A 70 1.39 -31.93 -2.98
N ASN A 71 0.16 -31.64 -3.42
CA ASN A 71 -0.98 -32.56 -3.31
C ASN A 71 -1.25 -33.39 -4.59
N GLY A 72 -0.40 -33.30 -5.61
CA GLY A 72 -0.50 -34.08 -6.84
C GLY A 72 -1.76 -33.76 -7.67
N ASP A 73 -1.93 -32.49 -8.04
CA ASP A 73 -2.96 -32.02 -9.00
C ASP A 73 -4.42 -32.01 -8.52
N LYS A 74 -4.67 -32.07 -7.20
CA LYS A 74 -5.98 -31.70 -6.65
C LYS A 74 -6.10 -30.17 -6.65
N GLN A 75 -6.60 -29.60 -7.74
CA GLN A 75 -6.86 -28.16 -7.82
C GLN A 75 -7.86 -27.74 -6.74
N VAL A 76 -7.35 -27.22 -5.62
CA VAL A 76 -8.15 -26.54 -4.62
C VAL A 76 -8.43 -25.15 -5.18
N ILE A 77 -9.49 -25.04 -5.98
CA ILE A 77 -10.00 -23.74 -6.44
C ILE A 77 -10.67 -23.09 -5.23
N THR A 78 -9.91 -22.38 -4.42
CA THR A 78 -10.46 -21.49 -3.42
C THR A 78 -11.08 -20.29 -4.12
N SER A 79 -12.39 -20.15 -3.95
CA SER A 79 -13.28 -19.14 -4.50
C SER A 79 -12.88 -17.70 -4.09
N LEU A 80 -11.79 -17.17 -4.66
CA LEU A 80 -11.32 -15.80 -4.44
C LEU A 80 -11.16 -15.00 -5.74
N GLN A 81 -11.65 -15.52 -6.87
CA GLN A 81 -11.70 -14.80 -8.15
C GLN A 81 -12.71 -13.62 -8.14
N PHE A 82 -13.54 -13.47 -7.11
CA PHE A 82 -14.68 -12.53 -7.11
C PHE A 82 -14.70 -11.46 -6.02
N VAL A 83 -13.58 -11.13 -5.34
CA VAL A 83 -13.50 -9.82 -4.66
C VAL A 83 -13.23 -8.74 -5.73
N ASN A 84 -14.23 -8.58 -6.59
CA ASN A 84 -14.33 -7.61 -7.64
C ASN A 84 -14.51 -6.26 -6.97
N ILE A 85 -13.42 -5.49 -6.85
CA ILE A 85 -13.38 -4.17 -6.22
C ILE A 85 -14.07 -3.13 -7.11
N ARG A 86 -15.32 -3.39 -7.51
CA ARG A 86 -16.19 -2.42 -8.19
C ARG A 86 -16.70 -1.33 -7.22
N GLY A 87 -16.61 -1.57 -5.92
CA GLY A 87 -17.00 -0.60 -4.88
C GLY A 87 -16.02 0.56 -4.67
N TRP A 88 -14.76 0.46 -5.12
CA TRP A 88 -13.78 1.54 -4.87
C TRP A 88 -13.76 2.61 -5.98
N LYS A 89 -14.37 2.35 -7.15
CA LYS A 89 -14.59 3.42 -8.16
C LYS A 89 -15.54 4.50 -7.66
N VAL A 90 -16.49 4.15 -6.79
CA VAL A 90 -17.44 5.12 -6.19
C VAL A 90 -16.76 5.95 -5.11
N LEU A 91 -15.85 5.36 -4.32
CA LEU A 91 -15.09 6.09 -3.31
C LEU A 91 -14.03 7.03 -3.92
N PHE A 92 -13.45 6.65 -5.07
CA PHE A 92 -12.45 7.47 -5.78
C PHE A 92 -13.05 8.75 -6.38
N LEU A 93 -14.37 8.82 -6.58
CA LEU A 93 -15.06 10.03 -7.04
C LEU A 93 -15.34 11.04 -5.91
N PHE A 94 -15.24 10.64 -4.64
CA PHE A 94 -15.41 11.53 -3.48
C PHE A 94 -14.11 11.97 -2.83
N PHE A 95 -12.98 11.32 -3.15
CA PHE A 95 -11.66 11.62 -2.58
C PHE A 95 -10.66 12.07 -3.66
N THR A 96 -11.03 13.06 -4.46
CA THR A 96 -10.07 13.87 -5.22
C THR A 96 -10.02 15.27 -4.60
N PRO A 97 -9.13 15.55 -3.63
CA PRO A 97 -8.74 16.92 -3.39
C PRO A 97 -7.89 17.36 -4.59
N SER A 98 -8.36 18.43 -5.23
CA SER A 98 -7.66 19.18 -6.27
C SER A 98 -6.17 19.33 -5.94
N LYS A 99 -5.32 18.60 -6.66
CA LYS A 99 -3.94 19.01 -6.94
C LYS A 99 -3.79 19.05 -8.45
N LYS A 100 -4.30 20.14 -9.02
CA LYS A 100 -3.68 20.70 -10.22
C LYS A 100 -2.36 21.34 -9.79
N GLU A 101 -1.39 21.22 -10.69
CA GLU A 101 -0.09 21.89 -10.70
C GLU A 101 1.02 21.33 -9.82
N TYR A 102 2.23 21.42 -10.39
CA TYR A 102 3.53 20.87 -9.97
C TYR A 102 3.85 19.42 -10.37
N PHE A 103 3.72 19.07 -11.65
CA PHE A 103 4.81 18.32 -12.32
C PHE A 103 4.69 18.46 -13.84
N ASN A 104 5.20 19.56 -14.36
CA ASN A 104 5.79 19.72 -15.70
C ASN A 104 6.19 21.19 -15.80
N ASP A 105 7.47 21.47 -15.57
CA ASP A 105 8.23 22.32 -16.48
C ASP A 105 9.70 21.90 -16.34
N VAL A 106 10.17 21.35 -17.46
CA VAL A 106 11.57 21.34 -17.90
C VAL A 106 12.01 22.78 -18.13
#